data_AF-A0A532DBQ5-F1
#
_entry.id   AF-A0A532DBQ5-F1
#
_cell.length_a   1.000
_cell.length_b   1.000
_cell.length_c   1.000
_cell.angle_alpha   90.00
_cell.angle_beta   90.00
_cell.angle_gamma   90.00
#
_symmetry.space_group_name_H-M   'P 1'
#
loop_
_entity.id
_entity.type
_entity.pdbx_description
1 polymer ?
#
loop_
_entity_poly.entity_id
_entity_poly.type
_entity_poly.pdbx_seq_one_letter_code
_entity_poly.pdbx_strand_id
1 'polypeptide(L)'
;MRLALRVPHSKSEALPLLISLYRSAPTFRIETEGGTMAYTAIFSDLSLSFDLVERLIEAAAELSEVQVSIDGRPVESLTKFLSVLRCYRESLTELNPQAHCARQVARVGDVGSCPDRACISHCQFICMRCLQVVREIGAPPIRAQLKAIAIQSEVDWCPNLKVQGSR
;
A
#
# COMPACT_ATOMS: atom_id res chain seq x y z
N MET A 1 4.33 9.15 -8.30
CA MET A 1 4.31 8.26 -7.12
C MET A 1 5.29 7.16 -7.38
N ARG A 2 6.39 7.18 -6.64
CA ARG A 2 7.54 6.31 -6.84
C ARG A 2 7.43 5.10 -5.92
N LEU A 3 7.42 3.91 -6.48
CA LEU A 3 7.46 2.68 -5.72
C LEU A 3 8.83 2.02 -5.87
N ALA A 4 9.38 1.50 -4.78
CA ALA A 4 10.60 0.72 -4.79
C ALA A 4 10.38 -0.58 -4.01
N LEU A 5 10.76 -1.71 -4.62
CA LEU A 5 10.85 -2.99 -3.92
C LEU A 5 12.29 -3.41 -3.87
N ARG A 6 12.68 -3.99 -2.76
CA ARG A 6 14.01 -4.49 -2.51
C ARG A 6 13.94 -5.88 -1.93
N VAL A 7 14.78 -6.78 -2.44
CA VAL A 7 14.93 -8.14 -1.94
C VAL A 7 16.41 -8.47 -1.77
N PRO A 8 16.82 -9.11 -0.66
CA PRO A 8 18.19 -9.61 -0.52
C PRO A 8 18.53 -10.65 -1.59
N HIS A 9 19.75 -10.59 -2.12
CA HIS A 9 20.25 -11.48 -3.17
C HIS A 9 20.11 -12.96 -2.77
N SER A 10 20.52 -13.28 -1.54
CA SER A 10 20.46 -14.63 -0.95
C SER A 10 19.06 -15.25 -0.92
N LYS A 11 18.01 -14.44 -0.89
CA LYS A 11 16.60 -14.90 -0.90
C LYS A 11 16.05 -15.02 -2.32
N SER A 12 16.58 -14.22 -3.24
CA SER A 12 16.14 -14.18 -4.64
C SER A 12 16.79 -15.25 -5.54
N GLU A 13 17.95 -15.78 -5.16
CA GLU A 13 18.64 -16.85 -5.92
C GLU A 13 17.78 -18.11 -6.09
N ALA A 14 16.91 -18.39 -5.12
CA ALA A 14 15.99 -19.53 -5.17
C ALA A 14 14.83 -19.33 -6.16
N LEU A 15 14.62 -18.12 -6.70
CA LEU A 15 13.47 -17.76 -7.53
C LEU A 15 13.89 -17.05 -8.83
N PRO A 16 14.32 -17.79 -9.87
CA PRO A 16 14.73 -17.22 -11.16
C PRO A 16 13.67 -16.31 -11.80
N LEU A 17 12.39 -16.64 -11.62
CA LEU A 17 11.26 -15.82 -12.09
C LEU A 17 11.23 -14.45 -11.41
N LEU A 18 11.58 -14.39 -10.12
CA LEU A 18 11.60 -13.13 -9.38
C LEU A 18 12.66 -12.19 -9.94
N ILE A 19 13.88 -12.68 -10.17
CA ILE A 19 14.97 -11.88 -10.74
C ILE A 19 14.59 -11.34 -12.13
N SER A 20 13.92 -12.16 -12.95
CA SER A 20 13.42 -11.74 -14.27
C SER A 20 12.41 -10.58 -14.16
N LEU A 21 11.49 -10.64 -13.19
CA LEU A 21 10.55 -9.57 -12.92
C LEU A 21 11.25 -8.29 -12.43
N TYR A 22 12.23 -8.40 -11.53
CA TYR A 22 13.05 -7.26 -11.06
C TYR A 22 13.77 -6.57 -12.23
N ARG A 23 14.34 -7.34 -13.16
CA ARG A 23 15.03 -6.78 -14.35
C ARG A 23 14.10 -6.12 -15.35
N SER A 24 12.81 -6.47 -15.31
CA SER A 24 11.78 -5.86 -16.17
C SER A 24 11.28 -4.52 -15.62
N ALA A 25 11.69 -4.14 -14.40
CA ALA A 25 11.32 -2.85 -13.82
C ALA A 25 11.92 -1.69 -14.64
N PRO A 26 11.24 -0.52 -14.72
CA PRO A 26 11.75 0.66 -15.41
C PRO A 26 13.15 1.09 -14.95
N THR A 27 13.48 0.83 -13.69
CA THR A 27 14.83 0.97 -13.17
C THR A 27 15.13 -0.21 -12.27
N PHE A 28 16.17 -0.96 -12.63
CA PHE A 28 16.69 -2.08 -11.85
C PHE A 28 18.09 -1.73 -11.34
N ARG A 29 18.35 -2.02 -10.06
CA ARG A 29 19.64 -1.80 -9.43
C ARG A 29 20.05 -3.01 -8.62
N ILE A 30 21.37 -3.22 -8.55
CA ILE A 30 21.99 -4.13 -7.60
C ILE A 30 22.71 -3.24 -6.60
N GLU A 31 22.31 -3.31 -5.35
CA GLU A 31 22.81 -2.46 -4.27
C GLU A 31 23.48 -3.35 -3.22
N THR A 32 24.63 -2.91 -2.72
CA THR A 32 25.32 -3.59 -1.62
C THR A 32 25.23 -2.72 -0.38
N GLU A 33 24.57 -3.22 0.66
CA GLU A 33 24.44 -2.52 1.94
C GLU A 33 24.81 -3.47 3.08
N GLY A 34 25.70 -3.01 3.97
CA GLY A 34 26.16 -3.84 5.09
C GLY A 34 26.81 -5.17 4.67
N GLY A 35 27.41 -5.22 3.47
CA GLY A 35 28.00 -6.45 2.91
C GLY A 35 27.01 -7.42 2.28
N THR A 36 25.71 -7.12 2.28
CA THR A 36 24.68 -7.94 1.64
C THR A 36 24.24 -7.30 0.34
N MET A 37 24.34 -8.06 -0.76
CA MET A 37 23.77 -7.63 -2.05
C MET A 37 22.25 -7.74 -2.02
N ALA A 38 21.58 -6.78 -2.64
CA ALA A 38 20.14 -6.74 -2.80
C ALA A 38 19.77 -6.31 -4.22
N TYR A 39 18.66 -6.84 -4.71
CA TYR A 39 18.02 -6.39 -5.94
C TYR A 39 16.97 -5.35 -5.61
N THR A 40 17.03 -4.21 -6.28
CA THR A 40 16.09 -3.10 -6.09
C THR A 40 15.41 -2.79 -7.43
N ALA A 41 14.09 -2.90 -7.47
CA ALA A 41 13.23 -2.50 -8.59
C ALA A 41 12.55 -1.17 -8.26
N ILE A 42 12.66 -0.19 -9.14
CA ILE A 42 12.14 1.17 -8.96
C ILE A 42 11.18 1.50 -10.09
N PHE A 43 10.00 1.96 -9.69
CA PHE A 43 8.92 2.42 -10.55
C PHE A 43 8.69 3.90 -10.26
N SER A 44 9.22 4.80 -11.07
CA SER A 44 9.08 6.26 -10.90
C SER A 44 7.63 6.73 -11.05
N ASP A 45 6.85 6.03 -11.88
CA ASP A 45 5.42 6.22 -12.06
C ASP A 45 4.69 4.89 -11.97
N LEU A 46 4.07 4.65 -10.80
CA LEU A 46 3.30 3.43 -10.55
C LEU A 46 2.13 3.25 -11.52
N SER A 47 1.56 4.34 -12.05
CA SER A 47 0.37 4.27 -12.90
C SER A 47 0.62 3.56 -14.24
N LEU A 48 1.89 3.54 -14.68
CA LEU A 48 2.32 2.92 -15.94
C LEU A 48 2.76 1.46 -15.78
N SER A 49 2.76 0.92 -14.56
CA SER A 49 3.40 -0.36 -14.27
C SER A 49 2.63 -1.25 -13.30
N PHE A 50 1.31 -1.04 -13.16
CA PHE A 50 0.46 -1.81 -12.24
C PHE A 50 0.63 -3.32 -12.39
N ASP A 51 0.55 -3.85 -13.61
CA ASP A 51 0.67 -5.30 -13.86
C ASP A 51 1.99 -5.87 -13.39
N LEU A 52 3.09 -5.16 -13.67
CA LEU A 52 4.42 -5.62 -13.29
C LEU A 52 4.62 -5.50 -11.78
N VAL A 53 4.17 -4.41 -11.17
CA VAL A 53 4.27 -4.21 -9.72
C VAL A 53 3.46 -5.25 -8.96
N GLU A 54 2.22 -5.51 -9.38
CA GLU A 54 1.36 -6.51 -8.77
C GLU A 54 2.00 -7.90 -8.82
N ARG A 55 2.42 -8.34 -10.01
CA ARG A 55 3.12 -9.63 -10.18
C ARG A 55 4.41 -9.72 -9.36
N LEU A 56 5.15 -8.62 -9.26
CA LEU A 56 6.40 -8.57 -8.53
C LEU A 56 6.17 -8.67 -7.02
N ILE A 57 5.17 -7.97 -6.48
CA ILE A 57 4.80 -8.07 -5.06
C ILE A 57 4.26 -9.47 -4.75
N GLU A 58 3.41 -10.05 -5.60
CA GLU A 58 2.89 -11.41 -5.40
C GLU A 58 4.02 -12.45 -5.42
N ALA A 59 4.93 -12.36 -6.39
CA ALA A 59 6.09 -13.26 -6.46
C ALA A 59 7.06 -13.07 -5.27
N ALA A 60 7.08 -11.88 -4.67
CA ALA A 60 7.92 -11.54 -3.53
C ALA A 60 7.22 -11.80 -2.18
N ALA A 61 5.91 -12.01 -2.14
CA ALA A 61 5.12 -12.12 -0.91
C ALA A 61 5.56 -13.30 -0.02
N GLU A 62 6.04 -14.38 -0.65
CA GLU A 62 6.54 -15.58 0.03
C GLU A 62 7.97 -15.43 0.56
N LEU A 63 8.66 -14.35 0.22
CA LEU A 63 10.02 -14.11 0.71
C LEU A 63 10.02 -13.33 2.01
N SER A 64 10.59 -13.94 3.05
CA SER A 64 11.00 -13.22 4.25
C SER A 64 11.96 -12.09 3.86
N GLU A 65 11.73 -10.87 4.36
CA GLU A 65 12.63 -9.70 4.21
C GLU A 65 12.49 -8.89 2.90
N VAL A 66 11.38 -9.01 2.18
CA VAL A 66 11.07 -8.06 1.11
C VAL A 66 10.70 -6.70 1.69
N GLN A 67 11.39 -5.67 1.24
CA GLN A 67 11.12 -4.30 1.63
C GLN A 67 10.44 -3.57 0.48
N VAL A 68 9.24 -3.06 0.73
CA VAL A 68 8.53 -2.22 -0.25
C VAL A 68 8.40 -0.82 0.34
N SER A 69 8.61 0.18 -0.49
CA SER A 69 8.44 1.58 -0.12
C SER A 69 7.74 2.36 -1.21
N ILE A 70 7.00 3.38 -0.80
CA ILE A 70 6.29 4.31 -1.66
C ILE A 70 6.66 5.74 -1.28
N ASP A 71 7.17 6.50 -2.24
CA ASP A 71 7.74 7.83 -2.06
C ASP A 71 8.74 7.91 -0.89
N GLY A 72 9.52 6.84 -0.71
CA GLY A 72 10.54 6.70 0.34
C GLY A 72 10.01 6.25 1.70
N ARG A 73 8.69 6.13 1.88
CA ARG A 73 8.07 5.58 3.11
C ARG A 73 7.95 4.05 3.00
N PRO A 74 8.36 3.27 4.02
CA PRO A 74 8.13 1.83 4.02
C PRO A 74 6.63 1.51 4.04
N VAL A 75 6.27 0.47 3.30
CA VAL A 75 4.94 -0.14 3.37
C VAL A 75 4.90 -1.09 4.57
N GLU A 76 3.97 -0.86 5.48
CA GLU A 76 3.84 -1.61 6.73
C GLU A 76 3.13 -2.97 6.53
N SER A 77 2.26 -3.06 5.53
CA SER A 77 1.51 -4.28 5.21
C SER A 77 1.35 -4.47 3.70
N LEU A 78 2.08 -5.44 3.14
CA LEU A 78 2.02 -5.77 1.71
C LEU A 78 0.62 -6.20 1.27
N THR A 79 -0.09 -6.97 2.09
CA THR A 79 -1.46 -7.41 1.79
C THR A 79 -2.42 -6.22 1.67
N LYS A 80 -2.41 -5.30 2.65
CA LYS A 80 -3.23 -4.08 2.58
C LYS A 80 -2.84 -3.21 1.39
N PHE A 81 -1.54 -3.03 1.18
CA PHE A 81 -1.01 -2.25 0.06
C PHE A 81 -1.48 -2.80 -1.29
N LEU A 82 -1.42 -4.12 -1.51
CA LEU A 82 -1.93 -4.75 -2.73
C LEU A 82 -3.44 -4.52 -2.93
N SER A 83 -4.23 -4.61 -1.86
CA SER A 83 -5.67 -4.30 -1.94
C SER A 83 -5.93 -2.85 -2.33
N VAL A 84 -5.21 -1.88 -1.75
CA VAL A 84 -5.29 -0.47 -2.15
C VAL A 84 -4.85 -0.27 -3.59
N LEU A 85 -3.77 -0.93 -4.00
CA LEU A 85 -3.20 -0.82 -5.34
C LEU A 85 -4.18 -1.27 -6.41
N ARG A 86 -4.81 -2.42 -6.21
CA ARG A 86 -5.87 -2.94 -7.09
C ARG A 86 -7.05 -1.98 -7.15
N CYS A 87 -7.51 -1.51 -6.00
CA CYS A 87 -8.59 -0.54 -5.92
C CYS A 87 -8.26 0.76 -6.67
N TYR A 88 -7.04 1.28 -6.51
CA TYR A 88 -6.58 2.46 -7.23
C TYR A 88 -6.55 2.22 -8.74
N ARG A 89 -5.99 1.09 -9.19
CA ARG A 89 -5.97 0.70 -10.60
C ARG A 89 -7.37 0.67 -11.21
N GLU A 90 -8.32 -0.01 -10.56
CA GLU A 90 -9.71 -0.08 -11.04
C GLU A 90 -10.38 1.29 -11.07
N SER A 91 -10.08 2.15 -10.10
CA SER A 91 -10.67 3.49 -10.03
C SER A 91 -10.27 4.39 -11.21
N LEU A 92 -9.16 4.12 -11.90
CA LEU A 92 -8.70 4.93 -13.04
C LEU A 92 -9.62 4.83 -14.27
N THR A 93 -10.41 3.75 -14.36
CA THR A 93 -11.37 3.56 -15.46
C THR A 93 -12.78 4.04 -15.12
N GLU A 94 -12.99 4.57 -13.92
CA GLU A 94 -14.31 4.94 -13.40
C GLU A 94 -14.60 6.43 -13.58
N LEU A 95 -15.86 6.75 -13.89
CA LEU A 95 -16.32 8.15 -14.00
C LEU A 95 -16.23 8.90 -12.66
N ASN A 96 -16.34 8.18 -11.54
CA ASN A 96 -16.11 8.71 -10.21
C ASN A 96 -15.17 7.78 -9.42
N PRO A 97 -13.85 7.97 -9.55
CA PRO A 97 -12.83 7.13 -8.92
C PRO A 97 -12.97 7.07 -7.40
N GLN A 98 -13.36 8.19 -6.77
CA GLN A 98 -13.53 8.28 -5.32
C GLN A 98 -14.71 7.43 -4.84
N ALA A 99 -15.84 7.49 -5.56
CA ALA A 99 -17.01 6.68 -5.24
C ALA A 99 -16.75 5.19 -5.50
N HIS A 100 -15.95 4.83 -6.51
CA HIS A 100 -15.54 3.44 -6.74
C HIS A 100 -14.74 2.88 -5.58
N CYS A 101 -13.69 3.60 -5.17
CA CYS A 101 -12.87 3.17 -4.04
C CYS A 101 -13.69 3.04 -2.75
N ALA A 102 -14.61 3.98 -2.49
CA ALA A 102 -15.51 3.90 -1.34
C ALA A 102 -16.43 2.67 -1.37
N ARG A 103 -16.87 2.20 -2.56
CA ARG A 103 -17.67 0.98 -2.70
C ARG A 103 -16.85 -0.29 -2.52
N GLN A 104 -15.62 -0.35 -3.03
CA GLN A 104 -14.75 -1.52 -2.88
C GLN A 104 -14.34 -1.74 -1.42
N VAL A 105 -14.06 -0.64 -0.70
CA VAL A 105 -13.89 -0.62 0.76
C VAL A 105 -15.04 -1.36 1.45
N ALA A 106 -16.30 -1.02 1.12
CA ALA A 106 -17.47 -1.63 1.73
C ALA A 106 -17.67 -3.14 1.43
N ARG A 107 -17.06 -3.67 0.36
CA ARG A 107 -17.18 -5.09 -0.05
C ARG A 107 -16.17 -6.02 0.62
N VAL A 108 -14.98 -5.52 0.98
CA VAL A 108 -13.93 -6.31 1.66
C VAL A 108 -14.26 -6.58 3.14
N GLY A 109 -15.33 -5.96 3.63
CA GLY A 109 -16.35 -6.49 4.56
C GLY A 109 -15.95 -7.55 5.57
N ASP A 110 -15.72 -8.77 5.10
CA ASP A 110 -16.02 -9.99 5.85
C ASP A 110 -14.82 -10.71 6.49
N VAL A 111 -13.57 -10.19 6.40
CA VAL A 111 -12.36 -11.01 6.69
C VAL A 111 -11.36 -10.43 7.72
N GLY A 112 -11.58 -9.27 8.35
CA GLY A 112 -10.62 -8.72 9.33
C GLY A 112 -11.23 -7.77 10.38
N SER A 113 -11.04 -8.08 11.67
CA SER A 113 -11.81 -7.53 12.79
C SER A 113 -11.10 -6.43 13.59
N CYS A 114 -11.88 -5.40 13.96
CA CYS A 114 -11.60 -4.41 15.00
C CYS A 114 -12.01 -4.98 16.38
N PRO A 115 -11.29 -4.72 17.48
CA PRO A 115 -11.61 -5.29 18.79
C PRO A 115 -12.83 -4.68 19.52
N ASP A 116 -13.40 -3.57 19.04
CA ASP A 116 -14.58 -2.94 19.67
C ASP A 116 -15.90 -3.37 19.00
N ARG A 117 -16.76 -4.04 19.78
CA ARG A 117 -18.04 -4.62 19.33
C ARG A 117 -19.12 -3.58 19.02
N ALA A 118 -19.00 -2.34 19.52
CA ALA A 118 -19.95 -1.26 19.23
C ALA A 118 -19.66 -0.54 17.90
N CYS A 119 -18.47 -0.76 17.33
CA CYS A 119 -18.08 -0.20 16.06
C CYS A 119 -18.59 -1.10 14.92
N ILE A 120 -19.80 -0.82 14.42
CA ILE A 120 -20.31 -1.40 13.15
C ILE A 120 -19.61 -0.76 11.95
N SER A 121 -18.29 -0.57 12.03
CA SER A 121 -17.49 -0.19 10.88
C SER A 121 -16.10 -0.77 11.01
N HIS A 122 -15.84 -1.73 10.15
CA HIS A 122 -14.55 -2.31 9.96
C HIS A 122 -13.77 -1.27 9.13
N CYS A 123 -12.70 -0.69 9.67
CA CYS A 123 -11.96 0.38 9.00
C CYS A 123 -11.34 -0.15 7.71
N GLN A 124 -12.07 -0.01 6.60
CA GLN A 124 -11.68 -0.65 5.35
C GLN A 124 -10.93 0.29 4.40
N PHE A 125 -10.75 1.58 4.75
CA PHE A 125 -9.55 2.38 4.42
C PHE A 125 -9.37 3.71 5.19
N ILE A 126 -10.41 4.22 5.87
CA ILE A 126 -10.43 5.04 7.10
C ILE A 126 -11.92 5.30 7.32
N CYS A 127 -12.52 4.70 8.34
CA CYS A 127 -13.94 4.88 8.62
C CYS A 127 -14.23 6.30 9.14
N MET A 128 -15.23 6.98 8.55
CA MET A 128 -15.78 8.26 9.04
C MET A 128 -16.29 8.21 10.49
N ARG A 129 -16.76 7.06 10.96
CA ARG A 129 -17.21 6.83 12.35
C ARG A 129 -16.03 6.72 13.33
N CYS A 130 -14.91 6.08 12.93
CA CYS A 130 -13.66 6.14 13.72
C CYS A 130 -13.12 7.58 13.80
N LEU A 131 -13.30 8.38 12.75
CA LEU A 131 -13.00 9.81 12.78
C LEU A 131 -13.92 10.62 13.69
N GLN A 132 -15.20 10.24 13.80
CA GLN A 132 -16.18 10.87 14.69
C GLN A 132 -15.99 10.47 16.15
N VAL A 133 -15.66 9.22 16.46
CA VAL A 133 -15.37 8.79 17.84
C VAL A 133 -14.18 9.55 18.43
N VAL A 134 -13.14 9.83 17.63
CA VAL A 134 -12.04 10.72 18.08
C VAL A 134 -12.52 12.15 18.34
N ARG A 135 -13.48 12.66 17.55
CA ARG A 135 -14.10 13.98 17.75
C ARG A 135 -15.01 14.05 18.97
N GLU A 136 -15.74 12.97 19.28
CA GLU A 136 -16.69 12.88 20.41
C GLU A 136 -15.99 12.79 21.78
N ILE A 137 -14.74 12.33 21.82
CA ILE A 137 -13.88 12.40 23.02
C ILE A 137 -13.40 13.87 23.29
N GLY A 138 -13.87 14.84 22.50
CA GLY A 138 -13.77 16.27 22.80
C GLY A 138 -12.56 16.98 22.19
N ALA A 139 -11.81 16.32 21.31
CA ALA A 139 -10.74 16.95 20.55
C ALA A 139 -10.90 16.63 19.06
N PRO A 140 -10.85 17.63 18.15
CA PRO A 140 -10.70 17.32 16.72
C PRO A 140 -9.46 16.43 16.57
N PRO A 141 -9.51 15.31 15.81
CA PRO A 141 -8.33 14.50 15.57
C PRO A 141 -7.25 15.44 15.02
N ILE A 142 -6.19 15.61 15.81
CA ILE A 142 -5.04 16.41 15.41
C ILE A 142 -4.61 15.82 14.07
N ARG A 143 -4.41 16.66 13.05
CA ARG A 143 -4.08 16.25 11.67
C ARG A 143 -3.04 15.12 11.58
N ALA A 144 -2.12 15.06 12.55
CA ALA A 144 -1.15 13.97 12.74
C ALA A 144 -1.79 12.58 12.96
N GLN A 145 -2.86 12.47 13.75
CA GLN A 145 -3.58 11.21 13.99
C GLN A 145 -4.27 10.70 12.72
N LEU A 146 -4.91 11.58 11.95
CA LEU A 146 -5.51 11.22 10.64
C LEU A 146 -4.46 10.66 9.69
N LYS A 147 -3.30 11.33 9.62
CA LYS A 147 -2.18 10.89 8.81
C LYS A 147 -1.63 9.54 9.28
N ALA A 148 -1.49 9.32 10.59
CA ALA A 148 -1.03 8.05 11.13
C ALA A 148 -1.97 6.89 10.75
N ILE A 149 -3.29 7.11 10.84
CA ILE A 149 -4.29 6.09 10.44
C ILE A 149 -4.24 5.84 8.93
N ALA A 150 -4.02 6.87 8.11
CA ALA A 150 -3.90 6.75 6.65
C ALA A 150 -2.65 5.95 6.24
N ILE A 151 -1.55 6.13 6.98
CA ILE A 151 -0.30 5.37 6.81
C ILE A 151 -0.52 3.90 7.18
N GLN A 152 -1.08 3.62 8.36
CA GLN A 152 -1.35 2.23 8.83
C GLN A 152 -2.35 1.46 7.95
N SER A 153 -3.20 2.20 7.24
CA SER A 153 -4.16 1.66 6.29
C SER A 153 -3.61 1.63 4.86
N GLU A 154 -2.36 2.06 4.64
CA GLU A 154 -1.71 2.14 3.34
C GLU A 154 -2.49 2.94 2.28
N VAL A 155 -3.15 4.03 2.66
CA VAL A 155 -3.88 4.91 1.73
C VAL A 155 -3.36 6.34 1.67
N ASP A 156 -2.45 6.73 2.55
CA ASP A 156 -1.85 8.07 2.54
C ASP A 156 -1.22 8.44 1.18
N TRP A 157 -0.71 7.45 0.46
CA TRP A 157 -0.14 7.63 -0.88
C TRP A 157 -1.18 7.70 -2.00
N CYS A 158 -2.41 7.22 -1.78
CA CYS A 158 -3.39 7.02 -2.85
C CYS A 158 -4.06 8.35 -3.27
N PRO A 159 -3.88 8.82 -4.52
CA PRO A 159 -4.41 10.11 -4.95
C PRO A 159 -5.94 10.19 -4.94
N ASN A 160 -6.62 9.06 -5.16
CA ASN A 160 -8.07 8.96 -5.26
C ASN A 160 -8.77 8.75 -3.91
N LEU A 161 -8.01 8.60 -2.82
CA LEU A 161 -8.52 8.36 -1.46
C LEU A 161 -8.14 9.49 -0.49
N LYS A 162 -7.85 10.71 -0.99
CA LYS A 162 -7.49 11.86 -0.16
C LYS A 162 -8.50 12.10 0.96
N VAL A 163 -8.07 11.79 2.17
CA VAL A 163 -8.76 12.13 3.42
C VAL A 163 -8.77 13.65 3.49
N GLN A 164 -9.94 14.27 3.48
CA GLN A 164 -10.05 15.73 3.55
C GLN A 164 -9.33 16.25 4.83
N GLY A 165 -8.20 16.95 4.65
CA GLY A 165 -7.40 17.50 5.74
C GLY A 165 -5.89 17.64 5.49
N SER A 166 -5.34 17.03 4.43
CA SER A 166 -3.93 17.18 4.04
C SER A 166 -3.77 18.11 2.83
N ARG A 167 -3.56 19.40 3.07
CA ARG A 167 -2.94 20.32 2.09
C ARG A 167 -1.44 20.37 2.29
#